data_AF-A0A382DKH6-F1
#
_entry.id   AF-A0A382DKH6-F1
#
_cell.length_a   1.000
_cell.length_b   1.000
_cell.length_c   1.000
_cell.angle_alpha   90.00
_cell.angle_beta   90.00
_cell.angle_gamma   90.00
#
_symmetry.space_group_name_H-M   'P 1'
#
loop_
_entity.id
_entity.type
_entity.pdbx_description
1 polymer ?
#
loop_
_entity_poly.entity_id
_entity_poly.type
_entity_poly.pdbx_seq_one_letter_code
_entity_poly.pdbx_strand_id
1 'polypeptide(L)'
;AIASQPEIILLDEPTAGLDPIMSNVISSLIVRNVRDLGATAISITSDINTAIKVADHIALLHEGKVAWAGPQGEINASGNDVVERFIHKWKVEQAVA
;
A
#
# COMPACT_ATOMS: atom_id res chain seq x y z
N ALA A 1 -3.65 -19.04 -3.33
CA ALA A 1 -3.01 -18.06 -4.22
C ALA A 1 -1.54 -18.40 -4.47
N ILE A 2 -0.68 -18.35 -3.45
CA ILE A 2 0.78 -18.52 -3.60
C ILE A 2 1.28 -19.94 -3.95
N ALA A 3 0.49 -20.99 -3.67
CA ALA A 3 0.89 -22.37 -3.93
C ALA A 3 1.10 -22.68 -5.43
N SER A 4 0.48 -21.91 -6.31
CA SER A 4 0.57 -22.10 -7.77
C SER A 4 1.76 -21.39 -8.41
N GLN A 5 2.67 -20.79 -7.63
CA GLN A 5 3.81 -20.00 -8.11
C GLN A 5 3.42 -18.99 -9.21
N PRO A 6 2.45 -18.10 -8.95
CA PRO A 6 1.96 -17.18 -9.97
C PRO A 6 2.99 -16.12 -10.32
N GLU A 7 3.00 -15.67 -11.58
CA GLU A 7 3.79 -14.51 -12.00
C GLU A 7 3.22 -13.18 -11.47
N ILE A 8 1.90 -13.14 -11.20
CA ILE A 8 1.19 -11.96 -10.70
C ILE A 8 0.30 -12.33 -9.51
N ILE A 9 0.37 -11.53 -8.44
CA ILE A 9 -0.45 -11.64 -7.23
C ILE A 9 -1.29 -10.36 -7.09
N LEU A 10 -2.61 -10.53 -6.97
CA LEU A 10 -3.54 -9.43 -6.69
C LEU A 10 -3.99 -9.52 -5.23
N LEU A 11 -3.87 -8.42 -4.49
CA LEU A 11 -4.25 -8.31 -3.09
C LEU A 11 -5.27 -7.18 -2.93
N ASP A 12 -6.47 -7.51 -2.46
CA ASP A 12 -7.51 -6.53 -2.19
C ASP A 12 -7.64 -6.36 -0.68
N GLU A 13 -7.26 -5.18 -0.17
CA GLU A 13 -7.29 -4.81 1.25
C GLU A 13 -6.72 -5.91 2.19
N PRO A 14 -5.46 -6.35 1.99
CA PRO A 14 -4.92 -7.56 2.62
C PRO A 14 -4.76 -7.48 4.15
N THR A 15 -4.84 -6.28 4.73
CA THR A 15 -4.67 -6.02 6.16
C THR A 15 -5.90 -5.39 6.81
N ALA A 16 -7.02 -5.28 6.08
CA ALA A 16 -8.22 -4.64 6.61
C ALA A 16 -8.76 -5.35 7.87
N GLY A 17 -9.14 -4.55 8.87
CA GLY A 17 -9.69 -5.04 10.14
C GLY A 17 -8.66 -5.62 11.12
N LEU A 18 -7.37 -5.65 10.75
CA LEU A 18 -6.29 -6.02 11.66
C LEU A 18 -5.83 -4.80 12.46
N ASP A 19 -5.37 -5.06 13.69
CA ASP A 19 -4.68 -4.05 14.46
C ASP A 19 -3.32 -3.67 13.81
N PRO A 20 -2.76 -2.50 14.13
CA PRO A 20 -1.52 -2.01 13.50
C PRO A 20 -0.33 -2.96 13.61
N ILE A 21 -0.24 -3.77 14.67
CA ILE A 21 0.87 -4.72 14.85
C ILE A 21 0.71 -5.87 13.87
N MET A 22 -0.49 -6.48 13.82
CA MET A 22 -0.78 -7.59 12.92
C MET A 22 -0.71 -7.17 11.45
N SER A 23 -1.19 -5.99 11.10
CA SER A 23 -1.04 -5.42 9.74
C SER A 23 0.42 -5.35 9.28
N ASN A 24 1.34 -5.01 10.18
CA ASN A 24 2.77 -4.98 9.87
C ASN A 24 3.36 -6.36 9.65
N VAL A 25 2.95 -7.34 10.46
CA VAL A 25 3.38 -8.72 10.30
C VAL A 25 2.93 -9.25 8.94
N ILE A 26 1.65 -9.08 8.60
CA ILE A 26 1.10 -9.54 7.31
C ILE A 26 1.77 -8.82 6.14
N SER A 27 1.96 -7.50 6.21
CA SER A 27 2.67 -6.72 5.18
C SER A 27 4.08 -7.27 4.93
N SER A 28 4.81 -7.59 6.00
CA SER A 28 6.16 -8.14 5.90
C SER A 28 6.18 -9.53 5.27
N LEU A 29 5.18 -10.37 5.59
CA LEU A 29 5.01 -11.69 4.98
C LEU A 29 4.67 -11.59 3.49
N ILE A 30 3.85 -10.63 3.09
CA ILE A 30 3.52 -10.36 1.68
C ILE A 30 4.80 -10.00 0.92
N VAL A 31 5.54 -8.98 1.38
CA VAL A 31 6.77 -8.52 0.72
C VAL A 31 7.77 -9.67 0.58
N ARG A 32 7.96 -10.46 1.65
CA ARG A 32 8.86 -11.61 1.62
C ARG A 32 8.42 -12.64 0.58
N ASN A 33 7.16 -13.06 0.60
CA ASN A 33 6.67 -14.09 -0.32
C ASN A 33 6.75 -13.64 -1.78
N VAL A 34 6.42 -12.37 -2.06
CA VAL A 34 6.50 -11.80 -3.41
C VAL A 34 7.95 -11.85 -3.92
N ARG A 35 8.91 -11.47 -3.08
CA ARG A 35 10.36 -11.53 -3.39
C ARG A 35 10.84 -12.96 -3.56
N ASP A 36 10.48 -13.85 -2.65
CA ASP A 36 10.90 -15.27 -2.67
C ASP A 36 10.35 -16.00 -3.92
N LEU A 37 9.15 -15.63 -4.38
CA LEU A 37 8.54 -16.16 -5.60
C LEU A 37 9.05 -15.48 -6.88
N GLY A 38 9.66 -14.29 -6.80
CA GLY A 38 9.98 -13.46 -7.96
C GLY A 38 8.73 -12.96 -8.71
N ALA A 39 7.59 -12.89 -8.02
CA ALA A 39 6.31 -12.50 -8.60
C ALA A 39 6.13 -10.98 -8.60
N THR A 40 5.26 -10.46 -9.47
CA THR A 40 4.77 -9.08 -9.39
C THR A 40 3.53 -9.04 -8.50
N ALA A 41 3.47 -8.11 -7.55
CA ALA A 41 2.28 -7.92 -6.72
C ALA A 41 1.60 -6.57 -7.00
N ILE A 42 0.27 -6.60 -7.09
CA ILE A 42 -0.57 -5.40 -7.11
C ILE A 42 -1.45 -5.46 -5.88
N SER A 43 -1.28 -4.50 -4.98
CA SER A 43 -2.09 -4.39 -3.77
C SER A 43 -2.98 -3.15 -3.83
N ILE A 44 -4.25 -3.33 -3.48
CA ILE A 44 -5.22 -2.26 -3.27
C ILE A 44 -5.32 -2.05 -1.77
N THR A 45 -5.15 -0.82 -1.31
CA THR A 45 -5.40 -0.47 0.08
C THR A 45 -5.76 0.99 0.26
N SER A 46 -6.60 1.25 1.25
CA SER A 46 -6.91 2.58 1.77
C SER A 46 -5.93 3.04 2.86
N ASP A 47 -5.04 2.15 3.35
CA ASP A 47 -4.02 2.47 4.35
C ASP A 47 -2.67 2.82 3.70
N ILE A 48 -2.30 4.10 3.81
CA ILE A 48 -1.04 4.62 3.25
C ILE A 48 0.20 3.98 3.88
N ASN A 49 0.15 3.60 5.16
CA ASN A 49 1.27 2.95 5.83
C ASN A 49 1.55 1.58 5.24
N THR A 50 0.49 0.81 5.03
CA THR A 50 0.58 -0.48 4.36
C THR A 50 1.11 -0.27 2.94
N ALA A 51 0.56 0.68 2.18
CA ALA A 51 1.02 0.98 0.82
C ALA A 51 2.52 1.31 0.74
N ILE A 52 3.02 2.20 1.61
CA ILE A 52 4.45 2.54 1.69
C ILE A 52 5.30 1.32 2.08
N LYS A 53 4.82 0.47 2.99
CA LYS A 53 5.60 -0.70 3.43
C LYS A 53 5.73 -1.79 2.37
N VAL A 54 4.67 -2.01 1.59
CA VAL A 54 4.60 -3.16 0.67
C VAL A 54 4.99 -2.83 -0.77
N ALA A 55 4.88 -1.58 -1.18
CA ALA A 55 4.97 -1.21 -2.59
C ALA A 55 6.31 -0.55 -2.96
N ASP A 56 6.83 -0.91 -4.13
CA ASP A 56 7.93 -0.18 -4.77
C ASP A 56 7.42 1.10 -5.47
N HIS A 57 6.22 1.01 -6.06
CA HIS A 57 5.50 2.10 -6.72
C HIS A 57 4.08 2.23 -6.17
N ILE A 58 3.60 3.46 -6.03
CA ILE A 58 2.26 3.76 -5.53
C ILE A 58 1.51 4.58 -6.57
N ALA A 59 0.24 4.25 -6.78
CA ALA A 59 -0.70 5.06 -7.54
C ALA A 59 -1.88 5.45 -6.64
N LEU A 60 -2.13 6.75 -6.50
CA LEU A 60 -3.26 7.29 -5.77
C LEU A 60 -4.44 7.50 -6.71
N LEU A 61 -5.56 6.86 -6.42
CA LEU A 61 -6.81 7.06 -7.15
C LEU A 61 -7.68 8.08 -6.42
N HIS A 62 -8.21 9.05 -7.16
CA HIS A 62 -9.17 10.04 -6.67
C HIS A 62 -10.19 10.32 -7.78
N GLU A 63 -11.49 10.23 -7.44
CA GLU A 63 -12.60 10.47 -8.38
C GLU A 63 -12.49 9.65 -9.69
N GLY A 64 -12.08 8.38 -9.58
CA GLY A 64 -11.92 7.48 -10.72
C GLY A 64 -10.73 7.79 -11.63
N LYS A 65 -9.83 8.69 -11.23
CA LYS A 65 -8.60 9.03 -11.97
C LYS A 65 -7.37 8.77 -11.12
N VAL A 66 -6.26 8.48 -11.79
CA VAL A 66 -4.95 8.45 -11.14
C VAL A 66 -4.54 9.90 -10.87
N ALA A 67 -4.61 10.31 -9.61
CA ALA A 67 -4.25 11.66 -9.17
C ALA A 67 -2.73 11.81 -9.07
N TRP A 68 -2.03 10.73 -8.76
CA TRP A 68 -0.57 10.68 -8.67
C TRP A 68 -0.09 9.24 -8.84
N ALA A 69 1.09 9.05 -9.45
CA ALA A 69 1.77 7.77 -9.49
C ALA A 69 3.28 7.98 -9.50
N GLY A 70 4.02 7.18 -8.73
CA GLY A 70 5.47 7.30 -8.64
C GLY A 70 6.10 6.28 -7.68
N PRO A 71 7.43 6.28 -7.57
CA PRO A 71 8.13 5.51 -6.54
C PRO A 71 7.63 5.88 -5.14
N GLN A 72 7.53 4.90 -4.24
CA GLN A 72 7.02 5.16 -2.89
C GLN A 72 7.78 6.26 -2.14
N GLY A 73 9.09 6.43 -2.40
CA GLY A 73 9.93 7.46 -1.77
C GLY A 73 9.57 8.89 -2.16
N GLU A 74 8.85 9.09 -3.26
CA GLU A 74 8.46 10.41 -3.76
C GLU A 74 7.10 10.88 -3.24
N ILE A 75 6.31 10.00 -2.61
CA ILE A 75 4.92 10.30 -2.24
C ILE A 75 4.81 11.51 -1.28
N ASN A 76 5.73 11.61 -0.33
CA ASN A 76 5.78 12.71 0.65
C ASN A 76 6.26 14.04 0.05
N ALA A 77 6.91 14.00 -1.11
CA ALA A 77 7.44 15.17 -1.82
C ALA A 77 6.74 15.36 -3.18
N SER A 78 5.52 14.82 -3.33
CA SER A 78 4.79 14.79 -4.59
C SER A 78 4.36 16.17 -5.09
N GLY A 79 4.30 17.19 -4.21
CA GLY A 79 3.81 18.53 -4.55
C GLY A 79 2.36 18.54 -5.02
N ASN A 80 1.59 17.52 -4.65
CA ASN A 80 0.22 17.30 -5.12
C ASN A 80 -0.77 17.43 -3.95
N ASP A 81 -1.64 18.43 -4.01
CA ASP A 81 -2.60 18.73 -2.94
C ASP A 81 -3.50 17.53 -2.58
N VAL A 82 -3.84 16.67 -3.54
CA VAL A 82 -4.68 15.49 -3.29
C VAL A 82 -3.91 14.47 -2.45
N VAL A 83 -2.65 14.23 -2.80
CA VAL A 83 -1.76 13.33 -2.05
C VAL A 83 -1.53 13.88 -0.64
N GLU A 84 -1.23 15.17 -0.51
CA GLU A 84 -1.02 15.82 0.78
C GLU A 84 -2.25 15.73 1.69
N ARG A 85 -3.45 16.03 1.16
CA ARG A 85 -4.70 15.88 1.92
C ARG A 85 -4.95 14.44 2.35
N PHE A 86 -4.68 13.47 1.49
CA PHE A 86 -4.86 12.05 1.81
C PHE A 86 -3.93 11.63 2.96
N ILE A 87 -2.64 11.96 2.86
CA ILE A 87 -1.65 11.66 3.91
C ILE A 87 -2.01 12.39 5.22
N HIS A 88 -2.44 13.66 5.13
CA HIS A 88 -2.77 14.45 6.31
C HIS A 88 -3.99 13.91 7.05
N LYS A 89 -5.09 13.60 6.32
CA LYS A 89 -6.29 12.97 6.90
C LYS A 89 -5.92 11.71 7.67
N TRP A 90 -5.07 10.87 7.09
CA TRP A 90 -4.61 9.63 7.72
C TRP A 90 -3.77 9.88 9.00
N LYS A 91 -2.86 10.87 8.99
CA LYS A 91 -2.06 11.23 10.18
C LYS A 91 -2.94 11.67 11.35
N VAL A 92 -4.05 12.34 11.06
CA VAL A 92 -5.03 12.78 12.07
C VAL A 92 -5.80 11.58 12.61
N GLU A 93 -6.25 10.65 11.76
CA GLU A 93 -6.99 9.45 12.19
C GLU A 93 -6.19 8.55 13.14
N GLN A 94 -4.86 8.42 12.94
CA GLN A 94 -3.96 7.67 13.83
C GLN A 94 -3.66 8.36 15.17
N ALA A 95 -3.76 9.68 15.25
CA ALA A 95 -3.50 10.41 16.50
C ALA A 95 -4.67 10.31 17.51
N VAL A 96 -5.84 9.84 17.06
CA VAL A 96 -7.08 9.76 17.84
C VAL A 96 -7.46 8.30 18.16
N ALA A 97 -6.72 7.33 17.62
CA ALA A 97 -6.86 5.89 17.87
C ALA A 97 -5.81 5.40 18.89
#